data_AF-A0A951ESN0-F1
#
_entry.id   AF-A0A951ESN0-F1
#
_cell.length_a   1.000
_cell.length_b   1.000
_cell.length_c   1.000
_cell.angle_alpha   90.00
_cell.angle_beta   90.00
_cell.angle_gamma   90.00
#
_symmetry.space_group_name_H-M   'P 1'
#
loop_
_entity.id
_entity.type
_entity.pdbx_description
1 polymer ?
#
loop_
_entity_poly.entity_id
_entity_poly.type
_entity_poly.pdbx_seq_one_letter_code
_entity_poly.pdbx_strand_id
1 'polypeptide(L)'
;MGEFLAQVPHVQAPAVDYGAIAPVLVVLGAACISVLVEAFVARSARWSAQVVLTLLTLGAAGAALGVHLYSFSRGARNVVTLAGTVAVDGPALFLWGTLLALGLAAVLLIADRSVEPGGAFTADAAVRPGTARDRAQRVGTATETVMQTEVFPLFLFSLGGMMVFLAANDLLTMFVALEVLSLPLYLMCGLARRRRLLSQEAAVKYFLLGAFSSAFFLYGVALLYGYAGSVTLSRIAEASVGTDRSDTLLFGGLALLVIGLLFKGSVGPFHTWTPDVYQGAATPVTAFMAACTKVAAFGAILRVLTVGFEGTRWEWRGLLWGVAIVSMVIGAVLGLTQTDVKRMIAYSSVAHAGFLLVGAIALTAQGLSGTMFYLLAYGFTTLAAFGVVTLVRDADGEATHLSQWAGLAKRSPLTAAVFAFLLFALAGIPLTSGFTGKFAVFSAALADGMAPLVVVALVA
;
A
#
# COMPACT_ATOMS: atom_id res chain seq x y z
N MET A 1 -1.26 -34.01 46.97
CA MET A 1 -0.51 -33.32 45.90
C MET A 1 -0.84 -33.84 44.49
N GLY A 2 -1.96 -34.57 44.30
CA GLY A 2 -2.38 -35.09 42.98
C GLY A 2 -3.54 -34.34 42.33
N GLU A 3 -4.35 -33.62 43.11
CA GLU A 3 -5.55 -32.92 42.60
C GLU A 3 -5.29 -31.49 42.10
N PHE A 4 -4.13 -30.88 42.41
CA PHE A 4 -3.83 -29.51 42.00
C PHE A 4 -3.45 -29.39 40.51
N LEU A 5 -3.04 -30.49 39.87
CA LEU A 5 -2.67 -30.51 38.45
C LEU A 5 -3.83 -30.92 37.52
N ALA A 6 -4.95 -31.42 38.06
CA ALA A 6 -6.11 -31.87 37.28
C ALA A 6 -7.07 -30.72 36.88
N GLN A 7 -6.83 -29.50 37.37
CA GLN A 7 -7.65 -28.31 37.10
C GLN A 7 -7.01 -27.32 36.12
N VAL A 8 -5.92 -27.69 35.42
CA VAL A 8 -5.44 -26.84 34.32
C VAL A 8 -6.45 -26.98 33.18
N PRO A 9 -7.18 -25.92 32.80
CA PRO A 9 -8.08 -26.00 31.66
C PRO A 9 -7.25 -26.44 30.46
N HIS A 10 -7.67 -27.51 29.78
CA HIS A 10 -7.06 -27.87 28.50
C HIS A 10 -7.09 -26.62 27.61
N VAL A 11 -5.92 -26.06 27.29
CA VAL A 11 -5.80 -24.93 26.37
C VAL A 11 -6.33 -25.43 25.04
N GLN A 12 -7.58 -25.12 24.73
CA GLN A 12 -8.17 -25.46 23.44
C GLN A 12 -7.43 -24.63 22.39
N ALA A 13 -6.79 -25.32 21.45
CA ALA A 13 -6.16 -24.66 20.32
C ALA A 13 -7.24 -23.82 19.59
N PRO A 14 -6.96 -22.55 19.29
CA PRO A 14 -7.92 -21.73 18.59
C PRO A 14 -8.23 -22.35 17.22
N ALA A 15 -9.50 -22.33 16.82
CA ALA A 15 -9.91 -22.84 15.52
C ALA A 15 -9.22 -22.02 14.42
N VAL A 16 -8.47 -22.70 13.54
CA VAL A 16 -7.81 -22.10 12.38
C VAL A 16 -8.41 -22.68 11.11
N ASP A 17 -9.13 -21.84 10.37
CA ASP A 17 -9.53 -22.14 9.00
C ASP A 17 -8.37 -21.87 8.04
N TYR A 18 -7.56 -22.91 7.78
CA TYR A 18 -6.43 -22.85 6.86
C TYR A 18 -6.85 -22.58 5.41
N GLY A 19 -8.07 -22.96 5.02
CA GLY A 19 -8.58 -22.72 3.67
C GLY A 19 -8.82 -21.22 3.42
N ALA A 20 -9.42 -20.54 4.39
CA ALA A 20 -9.71 -19.11 4.31
C ALA A 20 -8.43 -18.24 4.25
N ILE A 21 -7.38 -18.62 5.00
CA ILE A 21 -6.12 -17.86 5.05
C ILE A 21 -5.04 -18.39 4.09
N ALA A 22 -5.34 -19.40 3.27
CA ALA A 22 -4.39 -20.01 2.36
C ALA A 22 -3.64 -19.00 1.46
N PRO A 23 -4.29 -17.97 0.85
CA PRO A 23 -3.58 -16.99 0.03
C PRO A 23 -2.47 -16.26 0.81
N VAL A 24 -2.74 -15.89 2.06
CA VAL A 24 -1.78 -15.21 2.94
C VAL A 24 -0.64 -16.14 3.33
N LEU A 25 -0.96 -17.39 3.70
CA LEU A 25 0.04 -18.39 4.07
C LEU A 25 0.97 -18.72 2.92
N VAL A 26 0.47 -18.80 1.69
CA VAL A 26 1.28 -19.00 0.48
C VAL A 26 2.27 -17.86 0.31
N VAL A 27 1.83 -16.60 0.39
CA VAL A 27 2.70 -15.43 0.22
C VAL A 27 3.75 -15.32 1.32
N LEU A 28 3.36 -15.42 2.59
CA LEU A 28 4.30 -15.31 3.72
C LEU A 28 5.24 -16.53 3.81
N GLY A 29 4.73 -17.73 3.55
CA GLY A 29 5.55 -18.95 3.50
C GLY A 29 6.59 -18.87 2.39
N ALA A 30 6.19 -18.37 1.20
CA ALA A 30 7.13 -18.13 0.11
C ALA A 30 8.13 -17.01 0.41
N ALA A 31 7.76 -15.97 1.18
CA ALA A 31 8.70 -14.96 1.64
C ALA A 31 9.84 -15.58 2.47
N CYS A 32 9.50 -16.49 3.39
CA CYS A 32 10.50 -17.25 4.16
C CYS A 32 11.35 -18.15 3.27
N ILE A 33 10.74 -18.89 2.33
CA ILE A 33 11.48 -19.71 1.35
C ILE A 33 12.42 -18.86 0.49
N SER A 34 11.98 -17.65 0.10
CA SER A 34 12.75 -16.70 -0.67
C SER A 34 14.00 -16.22 0.10
N VAL A 35 13.93 -16.08 1.42
CA VAL A 35 15.12 -15.83 2.27
C VAL A 35 16.07 -17.03 2.25
N LEU A 36 15.55 -18.26 2.28
CA LEU A 36 16.39 -19.46 2.16
C LEU A 36 17.05 -19.55 0.78
N VAL A 37 16.36 -19.12 -0.29
CA VAL A 37 16.94 -19.01 -1.63
C VAL A 37 18.13 -18.03 -1.63
N GLU A 38 18.02 -16.88 -0.97
CA GLU A 38 19.15 -15.94 -0.83
C GLU A 38 20.34 -16.54 -0.07
N ALA A 39 20.07 -17.37 0.93
CA ALA A 39 21.11 -17.99 1.75
C ALA A 39 21.85 -19.10 1.00
N PHE A 40 21.14 -19.97 0.28
CA PHE A 40 21.70 -21.24 -0.22
C PHE A 40 21.92 -21.29 -1.74
N VAL A 41 21.22 -20.50 -2.55
CA VAL A 41 21.38 -20.56 -4.02
C VAL A 41 22.58 -19.75 -4.47
N ALA A 42 23.31 -20.22 -5.47
CA ALA A 42 24.47 -19.52 -6.05
C ALA A 42 24.07 -18.19 -6.71
N ARG A 43 24.89 -17.15 -6.56
CA ARG A 43 24.59 -15.78 -7.04
C ARG A 43 24.18 -15.70 -8.52
N SER A 44 24.74 -16.55 -9.38
CA SER A 44 24.40 -16.59 -10.81
C SER A 44 22.97 -17.06 -11.10
N ALA A 45 22.40 -17.92 -10.25
CA ALA A 45 21.06 -18.49 -10.41
C ALA A 45 19.99 -17.81 -9.53
N ARG A 46 20.39 -16.95 -8.57
CA ARG A 46 19.46 -16.32 -7.62
C ARG A 46 18.35 -15.54 -8.28
N TRP A 47 18.67 -14.72 -9.29
CA TRP A 47 17.65 -13.88 -9.91
C TRP A 47 16.55 -14.70 -10.57
N SER A 48 16.91 -15.70 -11.39
CA SER A 48 15.92 -16.55 -12.04
C SER A 48 15.12 -17.35 -11.02
N ALA A 49 15.77 -17.90 -9.99
CA ALA A 49 15.11 -18.60 -8.90
C ALA A 49 14.10 -17.70 -8.17
N GLN A 50 14.46 -16.46 -7.84
CA GLN A 50 13.58 -15.53 -7.13
C GLN A 50 12.41 -15.04 -7.98
N VAL A 51 12.65 -14.74 -9.26
CA VAL A 51 11.58 -14.33 -10.19
C VAL A 51 10.58 -15.47 -10.35
N VAL A 52 11.05 -16.70 -10.61
CA VAL A 52 10.19 -17.87 -10.77
C VAL A 52 9.42 -18.15 -9.47
N LEU A 53 10.10 -18.17 -8.32
CA LEU A 53 9.46 -18.37 -7.03
C LEU A 53 8.37 -17.33 -6.77
N THR A 54 8.66 -16.05 -7.00
CA THR A 54 7.71 -14.95 -6.76
C THR A 54 6.50 -15.04 -7.69
N LEU A 55 6.71 -15.30 -8.98
CA LEU A 55 5.61 -15.45 -9.95
C LEU A 55 4.73 -16.68 -9.64
N LEU A 56 5.35 -17.82 -9.31
CA LEU A 56 4.62 -19.01 -8.88
C LEU A 56 3.84 -18.76 -7.58
N THR A 57 4.42 -18.01 -6.65
CA THR A 57 3.76 -17.63 -5.40
C THR A 57 2.51 -16.79 -5.66
N LEU A 58 2.59 -15.76 -6.50
CA LEU A 58 1.45 -14.93 -6.85
C LEU A 58 0.37 -15.73 -7.58
N GLY A 59 0.76 -16.63 -8.49
CA GLY A 59 -0.16 -17.54 -9.16
C GLY A 59 -0.85 -18.51 -8.20
N ALA A 60 -0.10 -19.12 -7.29
CA ALA A 60 -0.63 -20.05 -6.27
C ALA A 60 -1.54 -19.34 -5.27
N ALA A 61 -1.17 -18.15 -4.81
CA ALA A 61 -2.02 -17.33 -3.93
C ALA A 61 -3.30 -16.88 -4.64
N GLY A 62 -3.22 -16.52 -5.93
CA GLY A 62 -4.38 -16.20 -6.77
C GLY A 62 -5.31 -17.40 -6.97
N ALA A 63 -4.75 -18.59 -7.19
CA ALA A 63 -5.52 -19.83 -7.28
C ALA A 63 -6.23 -20.17 -5.95
N ALA A 64 -5.51 -20.07 -4.82
CA ALA A 64 -6.09 -20.25 -3.50
C ALA A 64 -7.23 -19.26 -3.22
N LEU A 65 -7.05 -18.00 -3.62
CA LEU A 65 -8.09 -16.98 -3.53
C LEU A 65 -9.29 -17.33 -4.41
N GLY A 66 -9.06 -17.80 -5.64
CA GLY A 66 -10.11 -18.22 -6.56
C GLY A 66 -10.96 -19.37 -6.03
N VAL A 67 -10.33 -20.36 -5.37
CA VAL A 67 -11.04 -21.46 -4.69
C VAL A 67 -11.93 -20.91 -3.58
N HIS A 68 -11.42 -19.97 -2.78
CA HIS A 68 -12.20 -19.39 -1.70
C HIS A 68 -13.36 -18.52 -2.21
N LEU A 69 -13.12 -17.68 -3.24
CA LEU A 69 -14.15 -16.90 -3.92
C LEU A 69 -15.24 -17.79 -4.52
N TYR A 70 -14.86 -18.94 -5.10
CA TYR A 70 -15.82 -19.92 -5.61
C TYR A 70 -16.70 -20.47 -4.48
N SER A 71 -16.10 -20.83 -3.34
CA SER A 71 -16.87 -21.27 -2.17
C SER A 71 -17.81 -20.19 -1.63
N PHE A 72 -17.34 -18.93 -1.59
CA PHE A 72 -18.12 -17.76 -1.18
C PHE A 72 -19.33 -17.53 -2.09
N SER A 73 -19.16 -17.66 -3.41
CA SER A 73 -20.24 -17.53 -4.39
C SER A 73 -21.36 -18.57 -4.24
N ARG A 74 -21.07 -19.71 -3.59
CA ARG A 74 -22.03 -20.78 -3.30
C ARG A 74 -22.67 -20.68 -1.91
N GLY A 75 -22.51 -19.54 -1.23
CA GLY A 75 -23.16 -19.28 0.05
C GLY A 75 -22.31 -19.58 1.28
N ALA A 76 -20.99 -19.75 1.13
CA ALA A 76 -20.10 -19.74 2.30
C ALA A 76 -20.17 -18.39 3.01
N ARG A 77 -20.19 -18.41 4.36
CA ARG A 77 -20.26 -17.21 5.20
C ARG A 77 -18.88 -16.60 5.41
N ASN A 78 -18.84 -15.32 5.79
CA ASN A 78 -17.62 -14.67 6.28
C ASN A 78 -16.98 -15.51 7.39
N VAL A 79 -15.66 -15.68 7.32
CA VAL A 79 -14.92 -16.53 8.26
C VAL A 79 -14.10 -15.63 9.18
N VAL A 80 -14.27 -15.82 10.50
CA VAL A 80 -13.38 -15.24 11.50
C VAL A 80 -12.55 -16.37 12.09
N THR A 81 -11.23 -16.25 12.02
CA THR A 81 -10.27 -17.31 12.34
C THR A 81 -9.12 -16.76 13.21
N LEU A 82 -8.17 -17.60 13.59
CA LEU A 82 -7.01 -17.23 14.41
C LEU A 82 -7.43 -16.54 15.72
N ALA A 83 -8.32 -17.19 16.47
CA ALA A 83 -8.86 -16.67 17.73
C ALA A 83 -9.58 -15.32 17.62
N GLY A 84 -10.17 -15.00 16.47
CA GLY A 84 -10.91 -13.75 16.29
C GLY A 84 -10.10 -12.61 15.68
N THR A 85 -8.81 -12.81 15.40
CA THR A 85 -7.88 -11.76 14.96
C THR A 85 -7.90 -11.49 13.46
N VAL A 86 -8.35 -12.46 12.66
CA VAL A 86 -8.43 -12.35 11.19
C VAL A 86 -9.86 -12.61 10.74
N ALA A 87 -10.41 -11.65 10.00
CA ALA A 87 -11.73 -11.71 9.38
C ALA A 87 -11.60 -11.73 7.86
N VAL A 88 -11.95 -12.87 7.27
CA VAL A 88 -11.98 -13.10 5.82
C VAL A 88 -13.41 -12.88 5.34
N ASP A 89 -13.65 -11.67 4.82
CA ASP A 89 -14.94 -11.18 4.33
C ASP A 89 -14.84 -10.65 2.89
N GLY A 90 -15.98 -10.29 2.29
CA GLY A 90 -16.06 -9.82 0.90
C GLY A 90 -15.06 -8.69 0.56
N PRO A 91 -15.00 -7.59 1.33
CA PRO A 91 -14.02 -6.53 1.11
C PRO A 91 -12.56 -7.01 1.20
N ALA A 92 -12.20 -7.85 2.19
CA ALA A 92 -10.86 -8.41 2.29
C ALA A 92 -10.50 -9.23 1.04
N LEU A 93 -11.42 -10.08 0.58
CA LEU A 93 -11.19 -10.93 -0.60
C LEU A 93 -11.02 -10.11 -1.89
N PHE A 94 -11.84 -9.08 -2.09
CA PHE A 94 -11.70 -8.18 -3.23
C PHE A 94 -10.35 -7.45 -3.22
N LEU A 95 -9.95 -6.93 -2.05
CA LEU A 95 -8.70 -6.18 -1.91
C LEU A 95 -7.46 -7.10 -1.95
N TRP A 96 -7.56 -8.36 -1.50
CA TRP A 96 -6.53 -9.38 -1.75
C TRP A 96 -6.36 -9.65 -3.24
N GLY A 97 -7.47 -9.82 -3.98
CA GLY A 97 -7.41 -9.97 -5.44
C GLY A 97 -6.75 -8.78 -6.12
N THR A 98 -7.11 -7.57 -5.67
CA THR A 98 -6.50 -6.32 -6.13
C THR A 98 -4.99 -6.29 -5.85
N LEU A 99 -4.55 -6.61 -4.62
CA LEU A 99 -3.14 -6.66 -4.25
C LEU A 99 -2.35 -7.70 -5.04
N LEU A 100 -2.90 -8.89 -5.27
CA LEU A 100 -2.22 -9.94 -6.05
C LEU A 100 -2.08 -9.54 -7.51
N ALA A 101 -3.11 -8.92 -8.10
CA ALA A 101 -3.08 -8.46 -9.48
C ALA A 101 -2.09 -7.29 -9.69
N LEU A 102 -2.11 -6.30 -8.79
CA LEU A 102 -1.15 -5.19 -8.80
C LEU A 102 0.26 -5.65 -8.45
N GLY A 103 0.39 -6.60 -7.52
CA GLY A 103 1.65 -7.23 -7.13
C GLY A 103 2.28 -7.98 -8.30
N LEU A 104 1.49 -8.65 -9.15
CA LEU A 104 1.97 -9.28 -10.37
C LEU A 104 2.54 -8.24 -11.35
N ALA A 105 1.85 -7.14 -11.58
CA ALA A 105 2.37 -6.06 -12.43
C ALA A 105 3.63 -5.41 -11.82
N ALA A 106 3.65 -5.21 -10.50
CA ALA A 106 4.79 -4.64 -9.80
C ALA A 106 6.03 -5.54 -9.84
N VAL A 107 5.89 -6.86 -9.65
CA VAL A 107 7.04 -7.78 -9.70
C VAL A 107 7.64 -7.84 -11.10
N LEU A 108 6.85 -7.69 -12.16
CA LEU A 108 7.37 -7.60 -13.52
C LEU A 108 8.26 -6.35 -13.71
N LEU A 109 7.88 -5.21 -13.12
CA LEU A 109 8.72 -4.01 -13.12
C LEU A 109 9.97 -4.18 -12.25
N ILE A 110 9.86 -4.84 -11.09
CA ILE A 110 10.98 -5.11 -10.19
C ILE A 110 11.98 -6.06 -10.85
N ALA A 111 11.49 -7.09 -11.54
CA ALA A 111 12.31 -8.10 -12.20
C ALA A 111 12.95 -7.60 -13.49
N ASP A 112 12.46 -6.49 -14.08
CA ASP A 112 12.94 -6.03 -15.38
C ASP A 112 14.44 -5.71 -15.38
N ARG A 113 15.12 -6.26 -16.39
CA ARG A 113 16.53 -6.02 -16.72
C ARG A 113 16.71 -5.63 -18.18
N SER A 114 15.62 -5.52 -18.94
CA SER A 114 15.66 -5.19 -20.37
C SER A 114 15.93 -3.70 -20.58
N VAL A 115 15.41 -2.84 -19.71
CA VAL A 115 15.54 -1.38 -19.82
C VAL A 115 16.87 -0.88 -19.26
N GLU A 116 17.31 -1.43 -18.13
CA GLU A 116 18.63 -1.16 -17.54
C GLU A 116 19.38 -2.47 -17.37
N PRO A 117 20.47 -2.70 -18.13
CA PRO A 117 21.33 -3.87 -17.96
C PRO A 117 21.73 -4.08 -16.50
N GLY A 118 21.38 -5.25 -15.98
CA GLY A 118 21.59 -5.63 -14.58
C GLY A 118 20.47 -5.19 -13.62
N GLY A 119 19.48 -4.39 -14.02
CA GLY A 119 18.29 -4.03 -13.24
C GLY A 119 18.36 -2.70 -12.47
N ALA A 120 17.25 -2.32 -11.83
CA ALA A 120 17.10 -1.03 -11.14
C ALA A 120 17.81 -0.94 -9.77
N PHE A 121 18.28 -2.07 -9.25
CA PHE A 121 18.78 -2.21 -7.88
C PHE A 121 20.32 -2.29 -7.82
N THR A 122 20.89 -1.75 -6.74
CA THR A 122 22.33 -1.87 -6.44
C THR A 122 22.74 -3.33 -6.33
N ALA A 123 24.02 -3.62 -6.54
CA ALA A 123 24.58 -4.97 -6.37
C ALA A 123 24.98 -5.26 -4.92
N ASP A 124 25.36 -4.20 -4.19
CA ASP A 124 25.79 -4.28 -2.79
C ASP A 124 25.40 -2.98 -2.08
N ALA A 125 24.34 -3.08 -1.29
CA ALA A 125 23.80 -1.99 -0.48
C ALA A 125 24.78 -1.48 0.59
N ALA A 126 25.73 -2.30 1.07
CA ALA A 126 26.66 -1.92 2.13
C ALA A 126 27.76 -0.96 1.63
N VAL A 127 28.01 -0.89 0.32
CA VAL A 127 28.99 0.03 -0.25
C VAL A 127 28.54 1.47 -0.03
N ARG A 128 29.42 2.30 0.55
CA ARG A 128 29.14 3.74 0.76
C ARG A 128 28.96 4.46 -0.59
N PRO A 129 27.88 5.24 -0.78
CA PRO A 129 27.67 6.05 -1.98
C PRO A 129 28.82 7.04 -2.23
N GLY A 130 29.16 7.24 -3.51
CA GLY A 130 30.21 8.18 -3.95
C GLY A 130 31.64 7.63 -3.92
N THR A 131 31.86 6.42 -3.40
CA THR A 131 33.16 5.75 -3.46
C THR A 131 33.48 5.22 -4.88
N ALA A 132 34.74 4.85 -5.13
CA ALA A 132 35.12 4.23 -6.41
C ALA A 132 34.37 2.89 -6.63
N ARG A 133 34.17 2.11 -5.56
CA ARG A 133 33.37 0.87 -5.59
C ARG A 133 31.90 1.15 -5.95
N ASP A 134 31.32 2.23 -5.42
CA ASP A 134 29.97 2.65 -5.81
C ASP A 134 29.88 3.02 -7.30
N ARG A 135 30.86 3.75 -7.82
CA ARG A 135 30.91 4.09 -9.25
C ARG A 135 31.05 2.84 -10.13
N ALA A 136 31.85 1.86 -9.70
CA ALA A 136 32.01 0.60 -10.42
C ALA A 136 30.69 -0.18 -10.57
N GLN A 137 29.80 -0.12 -9.56
CA GLN A 137 28.47 -0.74 -9.64
C GLN A 137 27.55 -0.10 -10.69
N ARG A 138 27.82 1.14 -11.12
CA ARG A 138 26.98 1.87 -12.10
C ARG A 138 27.36 1.56 -13.56
N VAL A 139 28.60 1.14 -13.80
CA VAL A 139 29.21 1.04 -15.14
C VAL A 139 29.25 -0.40 -15.65
N GLY A 140 28.91 -1.40 -14.82
CA GLY A 140 28.94 -2.80 -15.23
C GLY A 140 27.96 -3.13 -16.37
N THR A 141 28.39 -4.04 -17.25
CA THR A 141 27.60 -4.59 -18.37
C THR A 141 26.61 -5.65 -17.87
N ALA A 142 25.57 -5.97 -18.65
CA ALA A 142 24.51 -6.95 -18.29
C ALA A 142 25.04 -8.29 -17.74
N THR A 143 26.23 -8.70 -18.16
CA THR A 143 26.89 -9.97 -17.82
C THR A 143 27.71 -9.91 -16.52
N GLU A 144 28.10 -8.71 -16.07
CA GLU A 144 28.95 -8.49 -14.89
C GLU A 144 28.19 -7.89 -13.69
N THR A 145 27.13 -7.09 -13.92
CA THR A 145 26.37 -6.42 -12.85
C THR A 145 25.20 -7.27 -12.36
N VAL A 146 25.44 -7.97 -11.25
CA VAL A 146 24.40 -8.69 -10.51
C VAL A 146 23.51 -7.70 -9.76
N MET A 147 22.19 -7.74 -9.97
CA MET A 147 21.23 -7.01 -9.14
C MET A 147 21.03 -7.71 -7.81
N GLN A 148 20.89 -6.94 -6.73
CA GLN A 148 20.54 -7.45 -5.41
C GLN A 148 19.14 -8.09 -5.44
N THR A 149 19.07 -9.36 -5.09
CA THR A 149 17.86 -10.21 -5.22
C THR A 149 17.01 -10.24 -3.96
N GLU A 150 17.53 -9.70 -2.85
CA GLU A 150 16.82 -9.51 -1.59
C GLU A 150 15.57 -8.62 -1.73
N VAL A 151 15.42 -7.88 -2.83
CA VAL A 151 14.18 -7.17 -3.14
C VAL A 151 12.96 -8.10 -3.24
N PHE A 152 13.13 -9.35 -3.70
CA PHE A 152 12.03 -10.31 -3.87
C PHE A 152 11.46 -10.82 -2.53
N PRO A 153 12.27 -11.29 -1.55
CA PRO A 153 11.73 -11.64 -0.24
C PRO A 153 11.14 -10.41 0.47
N LEU A 154 11.77 -9.23 0.35
CA LEU A 154 11.24 -7.99 0.92
C LEU A 154 9.88 -7.61 0.32
N PHE A 155 9.72 -7.77 -1.00
CA PHE A 155 8.46 -7.58 -1.69
C PHE A 155 7.38 -8.56 -1.20
N LEU A 156 7.70 -9.85 -1.07
CA LEU A 156 6.76 -10.87 -0.59
C LEU A 156 6.33 -10.65 0.86
N PHE A 157 7.27 -10.30 1.76
CA PHE A 157 6.91 -9.90 3.13
C PHE A 157 6.02 -8.66 3.13
N SER A 158 6.34 -7.67 2.31
CA SER A 158 5.53 -6.46 2.22
C SER A 158 4.11 -6.76 1.75
N LEU A 159 3.97 -7.54 0.68
CA LEU A 159 2.69 -7.95 0.13
C LEU A 159 1.87 -8.81 1.11
N GLY A 160 2.51 -9.77 1.77
CA GLY A 160 1.86 -10.61 2.79
C GLY A 160 1.38 -9.80 3.99
N GLY A 161 2.18 -8.84 4.45
CA GLY A 161 1.78 -7.88 5.48
C GLY A 161 0.57 -7.04 5.06
N MET A 162 0.54 -6.55 3.80
CA MET A 162 -0.62 -5.83 3.27
C MET A 162 -1.88 -6.71 3.24
N MET A 163 -1.76 -7.98 2.90
CA MET A 163 -2.91 -8.90 2.91
C MET A 163 -3.43 -9.11 4.34
N VAL A 164 -2.57 -9.35 5.33
CA VAL A 164 -3.00 -9.46 6.74
C VAL A 164 -3.64 -8.15 7.22
N PHE A 165 -3.07 -7.00 6.84
CA PHE A 165 -3.56 -5.68 7.24
C PHE A 165 -5.01 -5.43 6.82
N LEU A 166 -5.38 -5.90 5.63
CA LEU A 166 -6.74 -5.80 5.10
C LEU A 166 -7.77 -6.71 5.78
N ALA A 167 -7.31 -7.80 6.40
CA ALA A 167 -8.14 -8.80 7.06
C ALA A 167 -8.05 -8.74 8.60
N ALA A 168 -7.26 -7.82 9.15
CA ALA A 168 -7.07 -7.68 10.59
C ALA A 168 -8.38 -7.24 11.27
N ASN A 169 -8.87 -8.06 12.18
CA ASN A 169 -10.13 -7.85 12.92
C ASN A 169 -9.91 -7.19 14.30
N ASP A 170 -8.66 -7.07 14.72
CA ASP A 170 -8.23 -6.34 15.91
C ASP A 170 -7.06 -5.42 15.61
N LEU A 171 -6.92 -4.38 16.44
CA LEU A 171 -5.95 -3.31 16.25
C LEU A 171 -4.49 -3.75 16.46
N LEU A 172 -4.24 -4.80 17.25
CA LEU A 172 -2.89 -5.28 17.48
C LEU A 172 -2.38 -6.08 16.27
N THR A 173 -3.21 -6.97 15.73
CA THR A 173 -2.92 -7.67 14.47
C THR A 173 -2.75 -6.68 13.32
N MET A 174 -3.57 -5.63 13.28
CA MET A 174 -3.44 -4.55 12.32
C MET A 174 -2.10 -3.81 12.45
N PHE A 175 -1.64 -3.53 13.68
CA PHE A 175 -0.32 -2.95 13.93
C PHE A 175 0.83 -3.86 13.47
N VAL A 176 0.79 -5.16 13.82
CA VAL A 176 1.81 -6.12 13.39
C VAL A 176 1.86 -6.22 11.87
N ALA A 177 0.71 -6.30 11.21
CA ALA A 177 0.63 -6.32 9.76
C ALA A 177 1.19 -5.02 9.13
N LEU A 178 0.93 -3.87 9.75
CA LEU A 178 1.48 -2.57 9.36
C LEU A 178 3.02 -2.55 9.44
N GLU A 179 3.62 -3.16 10.46
CA GLU A 179 5.08 -3.26 10.56
C GLU A 179 5.67 -4.25 9.55
N VAL A 180 5.04 -5.42 9.40
CA VAL A 180 5.45 -6.45 8.41
C VAL A 180 5.39 -5.89 6.98
N LEU A 181 4.41 -5.04 6.66
CA LEU A 181 4.37 -4.40 5.36
C LEU A 181 5.36 -3.23 5.21
N SER A 182 5.68 -2.52 6.29
CA SER A 182 6.46 -1.26 6.25
C SER A 182 7.97 -1.45 6.31
N LEU A 183 8.46 -2.29 7.22
CA LEU A 183 9.91 -2.50 7.39
C LEU A 183 10.60 -2.95 6.10
N PRO A 184 10.04 -3.89 5.31
CA PRO A 184 10.64 -4.27 4.04
C PRO A 184 10.65 -3.14 3.00
N LEU A 185 9.60 -2.29 2.98
CA LEU A 185 9.53 -1.14 2.08
C LEU A 185 10.60 -0.10 2.39
N TYR A 186 10.86 0.17 3.68
CA TYR A 186 11.92 1.09 4.09
C TYR A 186 13.28 0.65 3.54
N LEU A 187 13.56 -0.67 3.62
CA LEU A 187 14.78 -1.25 3.06
C LEU A 187 14.81 -1.12 1.53
N MET A 188 13.73 -1.52 0.84
CA MET A 188 13.65 -1.45 -0.62
C MET A 188 13.84 -0.02 -1.18
N CYS A 189 13.40 1.01 -0.45
CA CYS A 189 13.61 2.41 -0.84
C CYS A 189 15.09 2.79 -0.95
N GLY A 190 15.96 2.15 -0.17
CA GLY A 190 17.41 2.39 -0.13
C GLY A 190 18.22 1.59 -1.16
N LEU A 191 17.57 0.73 -1.96
CA LEU A 191 18.25 -0.21 -2.85
C LEU A 191 18.44 0.32 -4.29
N ALA A 192 18.13 1.58 -4.58
CA ALA A 192 18.27 2.09 -5.94
C ALA A 192 19.72 2.02 -6.42
N ARG A 193 19.94 1.59 -7.67
CA ARG A 193 21.28 1.53 -8.28
C ARG A 193 21.86 2.92 -8.52
N ARG A 194 21.04 3.80 -9.10
CA ARG A 194 21.43 5.18 -9.44
C ARG A 194 20.97 6.11 -8.33
N ARG A 195 21.61 7.29 -8.25
CA ARG A 195 21.28 8.36 -7.28
C ARG A 195 21.24 7.85 -5.83
N ARG A 196 22.18 6.99 -5.44
CA ARG A 196 22.17 6.28 -4.14
C ARG A 196 22.09 7.19 -2.91
N LEU A 197 22.70 8.38 -2.94
CA LEU A 197 22.56 9.33 -1.84
C LEU A 197 21.10 9.74 -1.61
N LEU A 198 20.38 10.05 -2.69
CA LEU A 198 18.95 10.38 -2.63
C LEU A 198 18.09 9.18 -2.22
N SER A 199 18.43 7.97 -2.68
CA SER A 199 17.75 6.73 -2.29
C SER A 199 17.92 6.41 -0.81
N GLN A 200 19.11 6.62 -0.25
CA GLN A 200 19.38 6.43 1.18
C GLN A 200 18.71 7.52 2.03
N GLU A 201 18.74 8.78 1.57
CA GLU A 201 17.98 9.86 2.21
C GLU A 201 16.48 9.56 2.23
N ALA A 202 15.92 9.08 1.11
CA ALA A 202 14.53 8.64 1.02
C ALA A 202 14.22 7.51 2.00
N ALA A 203 15.06 6.47 2.08
CA ALA A 203 14.87 5.37 3.01
C ALA A 203 14.85 5.85 4.47
N VAL A 204 15.80 6.72 4.86
CA VAL A 204 15.87 7.29 6.22
C VAL A 204 14.66 8.17 6.51
N LYS A 205 14.29 9.07 5.60
CA LYS A 205 13.07 9.90 5.72
C LYS A 205 11.84 9.03 5.88
N TYR A 206 11.71 7.98 5.06
CA TYR A 206 10.54 7.10 5.12
C TYR A 206 10.48 6.32 6.44
N PHE A 207 11.61 5.77 6.88
CA PHE A 207 11.72 5.03 8.13
C PHE A 207 11.42 5.91 9.35
N LEU A 208 12.03 7.10 9.46
CA LEU A 208 11.85 7.97 10.62
C LEU A 208 10.43 8.50 10.73
N LEU A 209 9.87 9.02 9.62
CA LEU A 209 8.48 9.49 9.62
C LEU A 209 7.51 8.31 9.80
N GLY A 210 7.84 7.14 9.27
CA GLY A 210 7.10 5.90 9.44
C GLY A 210 7.04 5.43 10.89
N ALA A 211 8.18 5.37 11.58
CA ALA A 211 8.26 5.00 12.99
C ALA A 211 7.45 5.96 13.87
N PHE A 212 7.49 7.27 13.57
CA PHE A 212 6.68 8.26 14.28
C PHE A 212 5.18 8.05 14.05
N SER A 213 4.79 7.72 12.82
CA SER A 213 3.41 7.38 12.47
C SER A 213 2.92 6.09 13.16
N SER A 214 3.74 5.05 13.22
CA SER A 214 3.48 3.82 13.97
C SER A 214 3.34 4.07 15.48
N ALA A 215 4.11 5.00 16.05
CA ALA A 215 3.98 5.39 17.45
C ALA A 215 2.63 6.05 17.73
N PHE A 216 2.16 6.95 16.86
CA PHE A 216 0.79 7.50 16.96
C PHE A 216 -0.27 6.42 16.83
N PHE A 217 -0.12 5.52 15.86
CA PHE A 217 -1.05 4.41 15.69
C PHE A 217 -1.16 3.60 16.97
N LEU A 218 -0.02 3.14 17.52
CA LEU A 218 0.03 2.29 18.70
C LEU A 218 -0.46 3.02 19.95
N TYR A 219 -0.17 4.31 20.10
CA TYR A 219 -0.70 5.11 21.20
C TYR A 219 -2.23 5.28 21.08
N GLY A 220 -2.75 5.43 19.86
CA GLY A 220 -4.19 5.37 19.58
C GLY A 220 -4.81 4.04 20.00
N VAL A 221 -4.17 2.91 19.68
CA VAL A 221 -4.59 1.57 20.14
C VAL A 221 -4.64 1.50 21.66
N ALA A 222 -3.64 2.05 22.36
CA ALA A 222 -3.59 2.05 23.82
C ALA A 222 -4.76 2.84 24.44
N LEU A 223 -5.11 4.00 23.90
CA LEU A 223 -6.26 4.80 24.37
C LEU A 223 -7.60 4.09 24.10
N LEU A 224 -7.74 3.48 22.92
CA LEU A 224 -8.95 2.72 22.57
C LEU A 224 -9.10 1.46 23.44
N TYR A 225 -7.99 0.78 23.76
CA TYR A 225 -7.98 -0.29 24.74
C TYR A 225 -8.41 0.20 26.13
N GLY A 226 -7.90 1.37 26.56
CA GLY A 226 -8.33 2.01 27.80
C GLY A 226 -9.83 2.36 27.84
N TYR A 227 -10.43 2.69 26.69
CA TYR A 227 -11.85 2.97 26.56
C TYR A 227 -12.73 1.71 26.54
N ALA A 228 -12.37 0.73 25.70
CA ALA A 228 -13.20 -0.43 25.40
C ALA A 228 -12.89 -1.66 26.26
N GLY A 229 -11.70 -1.73 26.86
CA GLY A 229 -11.17 -2.95 27.51
C GLY A 229 -10.81 -4.05 26.51
N SER A 230 -10.70 -3.73 25.21
CA SER A 230 -10.41 -4.67 24.14
C SER A 230 -9.76 -3.95 22.95
N VAL A 231 -9.01 -4.70 22.14
CA VAL A 231 -8.43 -4.24 20.87
C VAL A 231 -9.21 -4.73 19.65
N THR A 232 -10.25 -5.54 19.84
CA THR A 232 -11.10 -6.03 18.74
C THR A 232 -12.04 -4.93 18.26
N LEU A 233 -12.14 -4.72 16.94
CA LEU A 233 -12.94 -3.63 16.36
C LEU A 233 -14.41 -3.68 16.78
N SER A 234 -15.04 -4.86 16.75
CA SER A 234 -16.44 -5.02 17.14
C SER A 234 -16.69 -4.68 18.62
N ARG A 235 -15.74 -5.00 19.51
CA ARG A 235 -15.84 -4.68 20.94
C ARG A 235 -15.69 -3.19 21.20
N ILE A 236 -14.87 -2.49 20.41
CA ILE A 236 -14.76 -1.03 20.45
C ILE A 236 -16.08 -0.40 20.00
N ALA A 237 -16.67 -0.90 18.91
CA ALA A 237 -17.98 -0.43 18.45
C ALA A 237 -19.09 -0.67 19.50
N GLU A 238 -19.18 -1.87 20.07
CA GLU A 238 -20.13 -2.20 21.15
C GLU A 238 -19.98 -1.26 22.36
N ALA A 239 -18.73 -0.98 22.76
CA ALA A 239 -18.44 -0.10 23.89
C ALA A 239 -18.84 1.37 23.66
N SER A 240 -18.99 1.78 22.40
CA SER A 240 -19.34 3.16 22.04
C SER A 240 -20.85 3.47 22.09
N VAL A 241 -21.70 2.45 22.19
CA VAL A 241 -23.16 2.62 22.14
C VAL A 241 -23.74 2.95 23.52
N GLY A 242 -24.25 4.17 23.69
CA GLY A 242 -25.07 4.55 24.85
C GLY A 242 -24.32 4.56 26.19
N THR A 243 -23.08 5.07 26.20
CA THR A 243 -22.25 5.09 27.42
C THR A 243 -21.77 6.48 27.80
N ASP A 244 -21.58 6.73 29.10
CA ASP A 244 -20.96 7.94 29.65
C ASP A 244 -19.43 7.81 29.80
N ARG A 245 -18.80 6.93 29.01
CA ARG A 245 -17.35 6.73 29.06
C ARG A 245 -16.62 7.94 28.49
N SER A 246 -15.31 8.02 28.75
CA SER A 246 -14.50 9.16 28.32
C SER A 246 -14.40 9.29 26.79
N ASP A 247 -15.06 10.31 26.24
CA ASP A 247 -14.94 10.75 24.85
C ASP A 247 -13.48 11.06 24.46
N THR A 248 -12.69 11.54 25.41
CA THR A 248 -11.26 11.83 25.19
C THR A 248 -10.47 10.57 24.84
N LEU A 249 -10.76 9.44 25.50
CA LEU A 249 -10.10 8.17 25.17
C LEU A 249 -10.56 7.64 23.80
N LEU A 250 -11.86 7.70 23.51
CA LEU A 250 -12.41 7.20 22.26
C LEU A 250 -11.94 8.03 21.06
N PHE A 251 -12.20 9.33 21.05
CA PHE A 251 -11.90 10.20 19.91
C PHE A 251 -10.44 10.62 19.86
N GLY A 252 -9.77 10.77 21.00
CA GLY A 252 -8.32 10.93 21.04
C GLY A 252 -7.61 9.68 20.52
N GLY A 253 -8.08 8.50 20.92
CA GLY A 253 -7.61 7.21 20.39
C GLY A 253 -7.83 7.07 18.89
N LEU A 254 -9.04 7.36 18.41
CA LEU A 254 -9.37 7.36 16.99
C LEU A 254 -8.49 8.34 16.19
N ALA A 255 -8.33 9.57 16.67
CA ALA A 255 -7.54 10.58 15.98
C ALA A 255 -6.09 10.12 15.79
N LEU A 256 -5.46 9.61 16.85
CA LEU A 256 -4.08 9.11 16.83
C LEU A 256 -3.92 7.85 15.97
N LEU A 257 -4.89 6.95 16.03
CA LEU A 257 -4.94 5.76 15.18
C LEU A 257 -5.05 6.14 13.69
N VAL A 258 -5.96 7.07 13.37
CA VAL A 258 -6.20 7.49 11.99
C VAL A 258 -5.02 8.29 11.44
N ILE A 259 -4.27 9.05 12.25
CA ILE A 259 -3.00 9.66 11.83
C ILE A 259 -2.04 8.60 11.24
N GLY A 260 -1.93 7.45 11.91
CA GLY A 260 -1.15 6.31 11.44
C GLY A 260 -1.58 5.81 10.05
N LEU A 261 -2.89 5.62 9.88
CA LEU A 261 -3.48 5.13 8.65
C LEU A 261 -3.38 6.14 7.49
N LEU A 262 -3.65 7.42 7.77
CA LEU A 262 -3.59 8.52 6.80
C LEU A 262 -2.17 8.74 6.29
N PHE A 263 -1.17 8.66 7.18
CA PHE A 263 0.24 8.68 6.81
C PHE A 263 0.55 7.56 5.81
N LYS A 264 0.08 6.34 6.09
CA LYS A 264 0.31 5.18 5.21
C LYS A 264 -0.37 5.33 3.86
N GLY A 265 -1.54 5.99 3.81
CA GLY A 265 -2.28 6.30 2.58
C GLY A 265 -1.74 7.50 1.78
N SER A 266 -0.71 8.20 2.28
CA SER A 266 -0.21 9.47 1.74
C SER A 266 -1.27 10.57 1.70
N VAL A 267 -2.15 10.62 2.70
CA VAL A 267 -3.20 11.64 2.80
C VAL A 267 -2.61 12.90 3.44
N GLY A 268 -2.85 14.06 2.85
CA GLY A 268 -2.49 15.36 3.45
C GLY A 268 -3.31 15.62 4.72
N PRO A 269 -2.70 16.14 5.81
CA PRO A 269 -1.35 16.73 5.91
C PRO A 269 -0.21 15.73 6.17
N PHE A 270 -0.47 14.44 6.36
CA PHE A 270 0.51 13.41 6.74
C PHE A 270 1.33 12.84 5.56
N HIS A 271 1.29 13.51 4.41
CA HIS A 271 1.86 13.07 3.14
C HIS A 271 3.34 13.42 2.92
N THR A 272 3.97 14.19 3.81
CA THR A 272 5.26 14.88 3.57
C THR A 272 6.42 13.96 3.14
N TRP A 273 6.37 12.69 3.53
CA TRP A 273 7.33 11.67 3.10
C TRP A 273 7.21 11.31 1.60
N THR A 274 6.01 11.38 1.04
CA THR A 274 5.65 10.77 -0.26
C THR A 274 6.47 11.34 -1.43
N PRO A 275 6.56 12.67 -1.63
CA PRO A 275 7.29 13.22 -2.79
C PRO A 275 8.78 12.88 -2.78
N ASP A 276 9.42 12.96 -1.62
CA ASP A 276 10.85 12.71 -1.46
C ASP A 276 11.17 11.22 -1.64
N VAL A 277 10.33 10.35 -1.08
CA VAL A 277 10.52 8.90 -1.18
C VAL A 277 10.26 8.41 -2.59
N TYR A 278 9.23 8.93 -3.26
CA TYR A 278 8.91 8.53 -4.64
C TYR A 278 10.02 8.94 -5.60
N GLN A 279 10.63 10.10 -5.38
CA GLN A 279 11.72 10.60 -6.19
C GLN A 279 13.03 9.84 -5.92
N GLY A 280 13.32 9.53 -4.65
CA GLY A 280 14.59 8.90 -4.25
C GLY A 280 14.65 7.39 -4.47
N ALA A 281 13.53 6.68 -4.30
CA ALA A 281 13.48 5.23 -4.46
C ALA A 281 13.61 4.80 -5.93
N ALA A 282 13.99 3.54 -6.14
CA ALA A 282 13.95 2.92 -7.45
C ALA A 282 12.51 2.92 -7.98
N THR A 283 12.32 3.28 -9.25
CA THR A 283 10.99 3.46 -9.86
C THR A 283 10.07 2.25 -9.71
N PRO A 284 10.55 0.99 -9.84
CA PRO A 284 9.69 -0.17 -9.56
C PRO A 284 9.17 -0.23 -8.11
N VAL A 285 9.99 0.19 -7.14
CA VAL A 285 9.58 0.27 -5.72
C VAL A 285 8.57 1.40 -5.53
N THR A 286 8.82 2.56 -6.13
CA THR A 286 7.88 3.68 -6.12
C THR A 286 6.53 3.27 -6.72
N ALA A 287 6.53 2.52 -7.83
CA ALA A 287 5.32 2.03 -8.48
C ALA A 287 4.55 1.04 -7.59
N PHE A 288 5.26 0.08 -6.96
CA PHE A 288 4.69 -0.85 -6.00
C PHE A 288 4.05 -0.12 -4.81
N MET A 289 4.75 0.86 -4.24
CA MET A 289 4.24 1.68 -3.15
C MET A 289 2.99 2.45 -3.58
N ALA A 290 3.08 3.20 -4.67
CA ALA A 290 1.99 4.06 -5.10
C ALA A 290 0.69 3.30 -5.38
N ALA A 291 0.76 2.06 -5.85
CA ALA A 291 -0.40 1.21 -6.04
C ALA A 291 -0.76 0.40 -4.78
N CYS A 292 0.10 -0.54 -4.37
CA CYS A 292 -0.24 -1.57 -3.39
C CYS A 292 -0.35 -1.03 -1.96
N THR A 293 0.55 -0.12 -1.52
CA THR A 293 0.45 0.41 -0.15
C THR A 293 -0.79 1.28 0.02
N LYS A 294 -1.26 1.93 -1.06
CA LYS A 294 -2.50 2.71 -1.03
C LYS A 294 -3.73 1.82 -0.90
N VAL A 295 -3.75 0.68 -1.60
CA VAL A 295 -4.79 -0.36 -1.42
C VAL A 295 -4.82 -0.83 0.03
N ALA A 296 -3.66 -1.17 0.59
CA ALA A 296 -3.54 -1.62 1.97
C ALA A 296 -4.02 -0.56 2.99
N ALA A 297 -3.55 0.68 2.84
CA ALA A 297 -3.90 1.79 3.72
C ALA A 297 -5.41 2.10 3.70
N PHE A 298 -6.00 2.27 2.52
CA PHE A 298 -7.42 2.57 2.42
C PHE A 298 -8.32 1.40 2.79
N GLY A 299 -7.90 0.15 2.55
CA GLY A 299 -8.64 -0.99 3.04
C GLY A 299 -8.67 -1.10 4.56
N ALA A 300 -7.56 -0.77 5.24
CA ALA A 300 -7.56 -0.66 6.70
C ALA A 300 -8.39 0.53 7.20
N ILE A 301 -8.33 1.69 6.54
CA ILE A 301 -9.21 2.84 6.85
C ILE A 301 -10.67 2.44 6.74
N LEU A 302 -11.06 1.82 5.62
CA LEU A 302 -12.42 1.32 5.41
C LEU A 302 -12.82 0.38 6.55
N ARG A 303 -12.00 -0.62 6.87
CA ARG A 303 -12.29 -1.60 7.93
C ARG A 303 -12.44 -0.94 9.31
N VAL A 304 -11.52 -0.06 9.69
CA VAL A 304 -11.59 0.63 10.99
C VAL A 304 -12.86 1.49 11.07
N LEU A 305 -13.12 2.30 10.05
CA LEU A 305 -14.24 3.24 10.10
C LEU A 305 -15.60 2.54 10.00
N THR A 306 -15.73 1.48 9.21
CA THR A 306 -17.01 0.75 9.08
C THR A 306 -17.25 -0.20 10.25
N VAL A 307 -16.24 -0.95 10.70
CA VAL A 307 -16.44 -1.98 11.73
C VAL A 307 -16.36 -1.40 13.15
N GLY A 308 -15.42 -0.47 13.38
CA GLY A 308 -15.13 0.04 14.73
C GLY A 308 -15.86 1.33 15.09
N PHE A 309 -16.17 2.19 14.11
CA PHE A 309 -16.53 3.59 14.37
C PHE A 309 -17.74 4.10 13.58
N GLU A 310 -18.50 3.22 12.91
CA GLU A 310 -19.69 3.62 12.15
C GLU A 310 -20.77 4.24 13.06
N GLY A 311 -20.96 3.69 14.26
CA GLY A 311 -21.95 4.17 15.22
C GLY A 311 -21.73 5.61 15.70
N THR A 312 -20.48 6.09 15.70
CA THR A 312 -20.07 7.43 16.13
C THR A 312 -19.61 8.30 14.96
N ARG A 313 -20.13 8.04 13.75
CA ARG A 313 -19.72 8.74 12.53
C ARG A 313 -19.99 10.24 12.56
N TRP A 314 -20.99 10.71 13.30
CA TRP A 314 -21.36 12.13 13.29
C TRP A 314 -20.31 13.00 14.00
N GLU A 315 -19.58 12.41 14.92
CA GLU A 315 -18.62 13.06 15.81
C GLU A 315 -17.26 13.26 15.12
N TRP A 316 -16.77 12.26 14.38
CA TRP A 316 -15.45 12.33 13.75
C TRP A 316 -15.48 12.68 12.25
N ARG A 317 -16.60 12.52 11.55
CA ARG A 317 -16.65 12.70 10.09
C ARG A 317 -16.28 14.11 9.65
N GLY A 318 -16.66 15.15 10.41
CA GLY A 318 -16.29 16.54 10.11
C GLY A 318 -14.77 16.78 10.09
N LEU A 319 -14.02 16.10 10.98
CA LEU A 319 -12.56 16.18 10.98
C LEU A 319 -11.98 15.60 9.67
N LEU A 320 -12.48 14.44 9.23
CA LEU A 320 -11.99 13.80 8.02
C LEU A 320 -12.43 14.52 6.72
N TRP A 321 -13.50 15.30 6.75
CA TRP A 321 -13.79 16.25 5.66
C TRP A 321 -12.66 17.25 5.50
N GLY A 322 -12.24 17.88 6.61
CA GLY A 322 -11.12 18.82 6.60
C GLY A 322 -9.84 18.20 6.05
N VAL A 323 -9.51 16.98 6.50
CA VAL A 323 -8.36 16.22 6.01
C VAL A 323 -8.46 15.93 4.50
N ALA A 324 -9.62 15.48 4.01
CA ALA A 324 -9.82 15.20 2.60
C ALA A 324 -9.64 16.46 1.75
N ILE A 325 -10.21 17.59 2.17
CA ILE A 325 -10.04 18.90 1.51
C ILE A 325 -8.56 19.29 1.46
N VAL A 326 -7.87 19.23 2.60
CA VAL A 326 -6.46 19.57 2.69
C VAL A 326 -5.63 18.68 1.75
N SER A 327 -5.89 17.38 1.70
CA SER A 327 -5.17 16.46 0.81
C SER A 327 -5.38 16.79 -0.67
N MET A 328 -6.61 17.10 -1.08
CA MET A 328 -6.93 17.48 -2.47
C MET A 328 -6.23 18.78 -2.86
N VAL A 329 -6.33 19.81 -2.02
CA VAL A 329 -5.74 21.13 -2.26
C VAL A 329 -4.21 21.04 -2.32
N ILE A 330 -3.58 20.36 -1.35
CA ILE A 330 -2.12 20.15 -1.33
C ILE A 330 -1.67 19.43 -2.60
N GLY A 331 -2.33 18.33 -2.95
CA GLY A 331 -1.94 17.53 -4.11
C GLY A 331 -2.07 18.30 -5.43
N ALA A 332 -3.16 19.05 -5.60
CA ALA A 332 -3.41 19.86 -6.80
C ALA A 332 -2.41 21.03 -6.90
N VAL A 333 -2.32 21.87 -5.86
CA VAL A 333 -1.51 23.10 -5.90
C VAL A 333 -0.02 22.79 -5.94
N LEU A 334 0.47 21.89 -5.08
CA LEU A 334 1.90 21.54 -5.07
C LEU A 334 2.29 20.66 -6.25
N GLY A 335 1.36 19.86 -6.80
CA GLY A 335 1.58 19.10 -8.02
C GLY A 335 1.89 19.97 -9.23
N LEU A 336 1.18 21.10 -9.38
CA LEU A 336 1.36 22.05 -10.48
C LEU A 336 2.74 22.73 -10.51
N THR A 337 3.39 22.86 -9.35
CA THR A 337 4.68 23.54 -9.23
C THR A 337 5.88 22.60 -9.43
N GLN A 338 5.66 21.29 -9.60
CA GLN A 338 6.75 20.33 -9.73
C GLN A 338 7.39 20.35 -11.11
N THR A 339 8.72 20.28 -11.13
CA THR A 339 9.52 20.14 -12.36
C THR A 339 10.05 18.72 -12.58
N ASP A 340 9.80 17.80 -11.64
CA ASP A 340 10.19 16.39 -11.69
C ASP A 340 8.95 15.51 -11.82
N VAL A 341 8.95 14.59 -12.80
CA VAL A 341 7.80 13.75 -13.14
C VAL A 341 7.40 12.82 -11.99
N LYS A 342 8.36 12.31 -11.21
CA LYS A 342 8.06 11.44 -10.07
C LYS A 342 7.43 12.23 -8.94
N ARG A 343 7.93 13.43 -8.67
CA ARG A 343 7.33 14.35 -7.67
C ARG A 343 5.94 14.79 -8.08
N MET A 344 5.73 15.10 -9.37
CA MET A 344 4.41 15.45 -9.91
C MET A 344 3.40 14.31 -9.69
N ILE A 345 3.78 13.07 -10.04
CA ILE A 345 2.94 11.88 -9.81
C ILE A 345 2.75 11.62 -8.29
N ALA A 346 3.75 11.92 -7.46
CA ALA A 346 3.62 11.81 -6.01
C ALA A 346 2.58 12.78 -5.43
N TYR A 347 2.57 14.04 -5.84
CA TYR A 347 1.53 14.99 -5.41
C TYR A 347 0.16 14.66 -6.01
N SER A 348 0.11 14.15 -7.25
CA SER A 348 -1.12 13.57 -7.81
C SER A 348 -1.63 12.42 -6.94
N SER A 349 -0.77 11.52 -6.45
CA SER A 349 -1.12 10.46 -5.49
C SER A 349 -1.73 11.00 -4.18
N VAL A 350 -1.27 12.17 -3.71
CA VAL A 350 -1.84 12.86 -2.52
C VAL A 350 -3.24 13.41 -2.81
N ALA A 351 -3.47 14.01 -3.99
CA ALA A 351 -4.81 14.42 -4.40
C ALA A 351 -5.76 13.23 -4.52
N HIS A 352 -5.32 12.14 -5.15
CA HIS A 352 -6.06 10.88 -5.25
C HIS A 352 -6.38 10.27 -3.88
N ALA A 353 -5.48 10.40 -2.90
CA ALA A 353 -5.75 9.99 -1.53
C ALA A 353 -6.91 10.79 -0.91
N GLY A 354 -6.98 12.10 -1.20
CA GLY A 354 -8.12 12.93 -0.82
C GLY A 354 -9.44 12.43 -1.43
N PHE A 355 -9.45 12.14 -2.74
CA PHE A 355 -10.63 11.60 -3.41
C PHE A 355 -11.07 10.25 -2.84
N LEU A 356 -10.12 9.34 -2.55
CA LEU A 356 -10.42 8.06 -1.92
C LEU A 356 -10.99 8.23 -0.50
N LEU A 357 -10.49 9.22 0.25
CA LEU A 357 -10.98 9.50 1.60
C LEU A 357 -12.45 9.97 1.57
N VAL A 358 -12.85 10.75 0.56
CA VAL A 358 -14.27 11.13 0.34
C VAL A 358 -15.17 9.90 0.31
N GLY A 359 -14.77 8.85 -0.42
CA GLY A 359 -15.55 7.62 -0.53
C GLY A 359 -15.51 6.77 0.75
N ALA A 360 -14.35 6.72 1.41
CA ALA A 360 -14.17 5.95 2.63
C ALA A 360 -15.01 6.47 3.81
N ILE A 361 -15.24 7.78 3.88
CA ILE A 361 -16.00 8.41 4.99
C ILE A 361 -17.51 8.55 4.71
N ALA A 362 -17.99 8.14 3.53
CA ALA A 362 -19.42 8.07 3.23
C ALA A 362 -20.12 6.93 4.00
N LEU A 363 -19.38 5.87 4.35
CA LEU A 363 -19.89 4.70 5.10
C LEU A 363 -21.20 4.10 4.52
N THR A 364 -21.32 4.08 3.20
CA THR A 364 -22.41 3.41 2.48
C THR A 364 -21.89 2.24 1.67
N ALA A 365 -22.76 1.31 1.25
CA ALA A 365 -22.38 0.21 0.37
C ALA A 365 -21.80 0.72 -0.98
N GLN A 366 -22.34 1.82 -1.51
CA GLN A 366 -21.81 2.49 -2.70
C GLN A 366 -20.45 3.14 -2.43
N GLY A 367 -20.25 3.77 -1.27
CA GLY A 367 -18.96 4.36 -0.89
C GLY A 367 -17.86 3.32 -0.72
N LEU A 368 -18.20 2.19 -0.09
CA LEU A 368 -17.29 1.05 0.08
C LEU A 368 -16.90 0.44 -1.28
N SER A 369 -17.88 0.03 -2.09
CA SER A 369 -17.62 -0.56 -3.41
C SER A 369 -16.94 0.41 -4.38
N GLY A 370 -17.34 1.68 -4.39
CA GLY A 370 -16.74 2.73 -5.20
C GLY A 370 -15.28 3.00 -4.84
N THR A 371 -14.95 3.08 -3.55
CA THR A 371 -13.56 3.24 -3.07
C THR A 371 -12.70 2.04 -3.48
N MET A 372 -13.20 0.82 -3.29
CA MET A 372 -12.46 -0.40 -3.68
C MET A 372 -12.22 -0.48 -5.20
N PHE A 373 -13.22 -0.17 -6.01
CA PHE A 373 -13.06 -0.09 -7.46
C PHE A 373 -12.06 0.99 -7.88
N TYR A 374 -12.12 2.16 -7.24
CA TYR A 374 -11.19 3.25 -7.53
C TYR A 374 -9.75 2.86 -7.18
N LEU A 375 -9.51 2.19 -6.05
CA LEU A 375 -8.18 1.67 -5.69
C LEU A 375 -7.60 0.73 -6.76
N LEU A 376 -8.43 -0.18 -7.29
CA LEU A 376 -8.04 -1.09 -8.38
C LEU A 376 -7.67 -0.32 -9.65
N ALA A 377 -8.56 0.56 -10.11
CA ALA A 377 -8.37 1.36 -11.33
C ALA A 377 -7.15 2.28 -11.24
N TYR A 378 -7.02 2.99 -10.11
CA TYR A 378 -5.91 3.86 -9.81
C TYR A 378 -4.59 3.06 -9.77
N GLY A 379 -4.57 1.94 -9.04
CA GLY A 379 -3.37 1.12 -8.88
C GLY A 379 -2.76 0.69 -10.21
N PHE A 380 -3.57 0.17 -11.14
CA PHE A 380 -3.10 -0.22 -12.47
C PHE A 380 -2.61 0.97 -13.29
N THR A 381 -3.36 2.08 -13.26
CA THR A 381 -3.00 3.29 -14.00
C THR A 381 -1.66 3.85 -13.50
N THR A 382 -1.45 3.88 -12.18
CA THR A 382 -0.22 4.36 -11.56
C THR A 382 0.96 3.44 -11.80
N LEU A 383 0.79 2.11 -11.70
CA LEU A 383 1.84 1.15 -12.05
C LEU A 383 2.27 1.30 -13.51
N ALA A 384 1.31 1.42 -14.43
CA ALA A 384 1.59 1.64 -15.85
C ALA A 384 2.30 2.99 -16.07
N ALA A 385 1.89 4.05 -15.38
CA ALA A 385 2.52 5.37 -15.51
C ALA A 385 3.99 5.33 -15.08
N PHE A 386 4.30 4.70 -13.95
CA PHE A 386 5.69 4.49 -13.52
C PHE A 386 6.45 3.54 -14.43
N GLY A 387 5.78 2.54 -15.02
CA GLY A 387 6.34 1.69 -16.07
C GLY A 387 6.76 2.48 -17.30
N VAL A 388 6.03 3.54 -17.69
CA VAL A 388 6.48 4.44 -18.76
C VAL A 388 7.63 5.34 -18.31
N VAL A 389 7.62 5.79 -17.05
CA VAL A 389 8.73 6.59 -16.48
C VAL A 389 10.06 5.84 -16.56
N THR A 390 10.09 4.52 -16.36
CA THR A 390 11.35 3.74 -16.49
C THR A 390 11.90 3.71 -17.91
N LEU A 391 11.05 3.86 -18.93
CA LEU A 391 11.43 3.82 -20.36
C LEU A 391 12.03 5.14 -20.85
N VAL A 392 11.70 6.27 -20.23
CA VAL A 392 12.21 7.58 -20.64
C VAL A 392 13.53 7.87 -19.95
N ARG A 393 14.62 7.77 -20.71
CA ARG A 393 15.99 7.77 -20.20
C ARG A 393 16.93 8.61 -21.06
N ASP A 394 18.04 9.00 -20.45
CA ASP A 394 19.19 9.65 -21.07
C ASP A 394 20.49 8.90 -20.68
N ALA A 395 21.66 9.37 -21.13
CA ALA A 395 22.96 8.75 -20.83
C ALA A 395 23.21 8.58 -19.30
N ASP A 396 22.68 9.49 -18.49
CA ASP A 396 22.80 9.48 -17.03
C ASP A 396 21.79 8.54 -16.33
N GLY A 397 20.89 7.90 -17.07
CA GLY A 397 19.86 6.99 -16.56
C GLY A 397 18.45 7.54 -16.76
N GLU A 398 17.55 7.27 -15.82
CA GLU A 398 16.16 7.72 -15.92
C GLU A 398 16.03 9.26 -15.95
N ALA A 399 15.28 9.76 -16.93
CA ALA A 399 15.06 11.19 -17.14
C ALA A 399 13.87 11.66 -16.31
N THR A 400 14.15 12.22 -15.13
CA THR A 400 13.08 12.61 -14.19
C THR A 400 12.63 14.06 -14.35
N HIS A 401 13.44 14.94 -14.95
CA HIS A 401 13.08 16.35 -15.10
C HIS A 401 12.18 16.57 -16.32
N LEU A 402 11.10 17.33 -16.17
CA LEU A 402 10.07 17.52 -17.21
C LEU A 402 10.62 18.08 -18.52
N SER A 403 11.66 18.93 -18.49
CA SER A 403 12.27 19.44 -19.73
C SER A 403 12.87 18.33 -20.61
N GLN A 404 13.29 17.20 -20.03
CA GLN A 404 13.86 16.06 -20.77
C GLN A 404 12.79 15.30 -21.57
N TRP A 405 11.52 15.47 -21.18
CA TRP A 405 10.36 14.88 -21.85
C TRP A 405 9.90 15.70 -23.07
N ALA A 406 10.46 16.90 -23.27
CA ALA A 406 10.16 17.71 -24.44
C ALA A 406 10.45 16.95 -25.74
N GLY A 407 9.52 17.01 -26.69
CA GLY A 407 9.64 16.33 -27.98
C GLY A 407 9.49 14.80 -27.95
N LEU A 408 9.08 14.20 -26.82
CA LEU A 408 8.86 12.75 -26.74
C LEU A 408 7.85 12.25 -27.79
N ALA A 409 6.79 13.02 -28.06
CA ALA A 409 5.79 12.69 -29.07
C ALA A 409 6.36 12.52 -30.49
N LYS A 410 7.47 13.20 -30.81
CA LYS A 410 8.16 13.05 -32.11
C LYS A 410 9.13 11.87 -32.10
N ARG A 411 9.84 11.65 -30.99
CA ARG A 411 10.88 10.61 -30.86
C ARG A 411 10.30 9.21 -30.65
N SER A 412 9.25 9.10 -29.83
CA SER A 412 8.57 7.85 -29.48
C SER A 412 7.06 8.12 -29.34
N PRO A 413 6.32 8.20 -30.46
CA PRO A 413 4.91 8.58 -30.46
C PRO A 413 4.04 7.62 -29.63
N LEU A 414 4.33 6.31 -29.66
CA LEU A 414 3.58 5.32 -28.88
C LEU A 414 3.76 5.54 -27.37
N THR A 415 5.00 5.68 -26.89
CA THR A 415 5.28 5.91 -25.46
C THR A 415 4.63 7.20 -24.97
N ALA A 416 4.70 8.27 -25.78
CA ALA A 416 4.04 9.53 -25.46
C ALA A 416 2.51 9.40 -25.40
N ALA A 417 1.90 8.69 -26.37
CA ALA A 417 0.45 8.48 -26.41
C ALA A 417 -0.03 7.65 -25.21
N VAL A 418 0.68 6.58 -24.86
CA VAL A 418 0.38 5.76 -23.68
C VAL A 418 0.50 6.59 -22.40
N PHE A 419 1.58 7.36 -22.24
CA PHE A 419 1.73 8.22 -21.07
C PHE A 419 0.63 9.27 -20.97
N ALA A 420 0.29 9.94 -22.07
CA ALA A 420 -0.79 10.91 -22.13
C ALA A 420 -2.13 10.29 -21.74
N PHE A 421 -2.46 9.10 -22.28
CA PHE A 421 -3.66 8.36 -21.91
C PHE A 421 -3.70 8.05 -20.41
N LEU A 422 -2.60 7.60 -19.82
CA LEU A 422 -2.51 7.31 -18.39
C LEU A 422 -2.66 8.58 -17.54
N LEU A 423 -2.08 9.71 -17.95
CA LEU A 423 -2.28 10.99 -17.27
C LEU A 423 -3.72 11.49 -17.39
N PHE A 424 -4.38 11.31 -18.54
CA PHE A 424 -5.81 11.61 -18.68
C PHE A 424 -6.70 10.71 -17.83
N ALA A 425 -6.31 9.44 -17.67
CA ALA A 425 -6.98 8.53 -16.75
C ALA A 425 -6.82 9.01 -15.29
N LEU A 426 -5.64 9.43 -14.85
CA LEU A 426 -5.45 10.02 -13.51
C LEU A 426 -6.23 11.33 -13.34
N ALA A 427 -6.25 12.19 -14.37
CA ALA A 427 -7.06 13.40 -14.37
C ALA A 427 -8.57 13.11 -14.26
N GLY A 428 -9.01 11.96 -14.78
CA GLY A 428 -10.42 11.54 -14.76
C GLY A 428 -11.21 12.06 -15.96
N ILE A 429 -10.59 12.07 -17.15
CA ILE A 429 -11.29 12.40 -18.40
C ILE A 429 -12.30 11.27 -18.73
N PRO A 430 -13.50 11.58 -19.26
CA PRO A 430 -14.49 10.57 -19.65
C PRO A 430 -13.91 9.45 -20.51
N LEU A 431 -14.52 8.25 -20.44
CA LEU A 431 -14.06 7.01 -21.09
C LEU A 431 -12.75 6.41 -20.52
N THR A 432 -12.28 6.91 -19.37
CA THR A 432 -11.15 6.32 -18.64
C THR A 432 -11.59 5.65 -17.34
N SER A 433 -10.79 4.70 -16.87
CA SER A 433 -11.02 4.02 -15.58
C SER A 433 -11.00 5.00 -14.40
N GLY A 434 -10.17 6.05 -14.46
CA GLY A 434 -10.12 7.05 -13.40
C GLY A 434 -11.34 7.96 -13.34
N PHE A 435 -11.99 8.25 -14.47
CA PHE A 435 -13.31 8.91 -14.46
C PHE A 435 -14.34 8.05 -13.74
N THR A 436 -14.46 6.76 -14.11
CA THR A 436 -15.42 5.85 -13.48
C THR A 436 -15.14 5.69 -11.99
N GLY A 437 -13.87 5.63 -11.57
CA GLY A 437 -13.48 5.56 -10.16
C GLY A 437 -13.88 6.80 -9.36
N LYS A 438 -13.55 8.00 -9.86
CA LYS A 438 -13.96 9.28 -9.24
C LYS A 438 -15.47 9.41 -9.19
N PHE A 439 -16.15 9.11 -10.29
CA PHE A 439 -17.60 9.17 -10.38
C PHE A 439 -18.27 8.28 -9.34
N ALA A 440 -17.84 7.01 -9.20
CA ALA A 440 -18.41 6.09 -8.22
C ALA A 440 -18.32 6.63 -6.78
N VAL A 441 -17.15 7.17 -6.41
CA VAL A 441 -16.92 7.75 -5.09
C VAL A 441 -17.72 9.04 -4.87
N PHE A 442 -17.73 9.94 -5.87
CA PHE A 442 -18.45 11.21 -5.75
C PHE A 442 -19.97 11.03 -5.76
N SER A 443 -20.50 10.09 -6.53
CA SER A 443 -21.92 9.75 -6.49
C SER A 443 -22.34 9.20 -5.13
N ALA A 444 -21.52 8.34 -4.52
CA ALA A 444 -21.79 7.84 -3.17
C ALA A 444 -21.77 8.97 -2.12
N ALA A 445 -20.80 9.87 -2.21
CA ALA A 445 -20.67 11.00 -1.30
C ALA A 445 -21.83 12.02 -1.47
N LEU A 446 -22.26 12.29 -2.72
CA LEU A 446 -23.43 13.13 -2.99
C LEU A 446 -24.71 12.54 -2.38
N ALA A 447 -24.91 11.23 -2.53
CA ALA A 447 -26.07 10.53 -1.95
C ALA A 447 -26.07 10.56 -0.42
N ASP A 448 -24.89 10.59 0.22
CA ASP A 448 -24.73 10.72 1.67
C ASP A 448 -24.71 12.20 2.16
N GLY A 449 -25.06 13.16 1.30
CA GLY A 449 -25.18 14.58 1.66
C GLY A 449 -23.86 15.36 1.71
N MET A 450 -22.77 14.78 1.21
CA MET A 450 -21.42 15.38 1.23
C MET A 450 -21.13 16.27 0.00
N ALA A 451 -22.15 16.94 -0.55
CA ALA A 451 -22.03 17.75 -1.76
C ALA A 451 -20.91 18.82 -1.72
N PRO A 452 -20.68 19.54 -0.60
CA PRO A 452 -19.58 20.50 -0.54
C PRO A 452 -18.21 19.86 -0.79
N LEU A 453 -17.98 18.65 -0.29
CA LEU A 453 -16.71 17.94 -0.45
C LEU A 453 -16.49 17.53 -1.92
N VAL A 454 -17.56 17.14 -2.61
CA VAL A 454 -17.53 16.81 -4.03
C VAL A 454 -17.28 18.05 -4.89
N VAL A 455 -17.85 19.20 -4.55
CA VAL A 455 -17.55 20.46 -5.25
C VAL A 455 -16.06 20.81 -5.13
N VAL A 456 -15.51 20.74 -3.91
CA VAL A 456 -14.07 20.96 -3.71
C VAL A 456 -13.24 19.96 -4.53
N ALA A 457 -13.66 18.68 -4.56
CA ALA A 457 -12.98 17.64 -5.33
C ALA A 457 -13.05 17.81 -6.85
N LEU A 458 -14.02 18.56 -7.37
CA LEU A 458 -14.12 18.89 -8.80
C LEU A 458 -13.30 20.12 -9.17
N VAL A 459 -13.09 21.04 -8.22
CA VAL A 459 -12.28 22.25 -8.39
C VAL A 459 -10.79 21.93 -8.26
N ALA A 460 -10.42 21.06 -7.32
CA ALA A 460 -9.06 20.57 -7.11
C ALA A 460 -8.70 19.47 -8.11
#